data_AF-A0A060CGR8-F1
#
_entry.id   AF-A0A060CGR8-F1
#
_cell.length_a   1.000
_cell.length_b   1.000
_cell.length_c   1.000
_cell.angle_alpha   90.00
_cell.angle_beta   90.00
_cell.angle_gamma   90.00
#
_symmetry.space_group_name_H-M   'P 1'
#
loop_
_entity.id
_entity.type
_entity.pdbx_description
1 polymer ?
#
loop_
_entity_poly.entity_id
_entity_poly.type
_entity_poly.pdbx_seq_one_letter_code
_entity_poly.pdbx_strand_id
1 'polypeptide(L)'
;MSEEKTYKRVEQDDPVPELDIKQGPVRPFIVTDPSAELASLRTMVTLKEKLLVACLAVFTAVIRLHGLAWPDSVVFDEVHFGGFASQYIRGTYFMDVHPPLAKMLYAGVASLGGFQGDF
;
A
#
# COMPACT_ATOMS: atom_id res chain seq x y z
N MET A 1 -2.28 -47.68 28.96
CA MET A 1 -0.87 -47.41 28.63
C MET A 1 -0.85 -47.00 27.17
N SER A 2 -1.00 -45.70 26.88
CA SER A 2 -1.11 -45.19 25.51
C SER A 2 0.25 -44.66 25.10
N GLU A 3 0.83 -45.25 24.06
CA GLU A 3 2.18 -44.92 23.59
C GLU A 3 2.22 -43.50 23.01
N GLU A 4 3.07 -42.66 23.58
CA GLU A 4 3.40 -41.35 23.05
C GLU A 4 4.37 -41.53 21.88
N LYS A 5 3.81 -41.64 20.68
CA LYS A 5 4.60 -41.81 19.45
C LYS A 5 5.35 -40.50 19.15
N THR A 6 6.59 -40.43 19.60
CA THR A 6 7.49 -39.30 19.33
C THR A 6 7.96 -39.38 17.88
N TYR A 7 7.33 -38.61 16.99
CA TYR A 7 7.79 -38.44 15.61
C TYR A 7 8.99 -37.48 15.60
N LYS A 8 10.19 -38.00 15.30
CA LYS A 8 11.33 -37.14 14.93
C LYS A 8 11.08 -36.59 13.52
N ARG A 9 10.84 -35.28 13.42
CA ARG A 9 10.81 -34.52 12.16
C ARG A 9 12.24 -34.47 11.59
N VAL A 10 12.38 -34.77 10.30
CA VAL A 10 13.65 -34.65 9.57
C VAL A 10 13.92 -33.15 9.38
N GLU A 11 14.79 -32.58 10.21
CA GLU A 11 15.14 -31.14 10.22
C GLU A 11 16.25 -30.78 9.21
N GLN A 12 16.15 -31.22 7.97
CA GLN A 12 17.18 -30.86 6.99
C GLN A 12 16.53 -30.48 5.66
N ASP A 13 16.50 -29.15 5.44
CA ASP A 13 16.07 -28.43 4.24
C ASP A 13 14.56 -28.28 3.98
N ASP A 14 13.80 -27.88 5.00
CA ASP A 14 12.48 -27.28 4.75
C ASP A 14 12.62 -25.77 4.49
N PRO A 15 12.34 -25.27 3.27
CA PRO A 15 12.43 -23.84 2.96
C PRO A 15 11.28 -23.04 3.60
N VAL A 16 10.30 -23.70 4.21
CA VAL A 16 9.18 -23.06 4.89
C VAL A 16 9.64 -22.55 6.26
N PRO A 17 9.59 -21.21 6.50
CA PRO A 17 9.88 -20.67 7.83
C PRO A 17 8.93 -21.26 8.86
N GLU A 18 9.44 -21.58 10.04
CA GLU A 18 8.61 -22.08 11.14
C GLU A 18 7.57 -21.02 11.53
N LEU A 19 6.29 -21.41 11.54
CA LEU A 19 5.19 -20.50 11.83
C LEU A 19 5.05 -20.31 13.35
N ASP A 20 5.19 -19.07 13.84
CA ASP A 20 4.87 -18.74 15.24
C ASP A 20 3.34 -18.74 15.41
N ILE A 21 2.81 -19.77 16.06
CA ILE A 21 1.38 -19.94 16.31
C ILE A 21 1.10 -19.61 17.77
N LYS A 22 0.33 -18.54 18.02
CA LYS A 22 -0.12 -18.16 19.37
C LYS A 22 -1.56 -18.61 19.61
N GLN A 23 -1.83 -19.06 20.83
CA GLN A 23 -3.18 -19.47 21.23
C GLN A 23 -4.03 -18.23 21.51
N GLY A 24 -5.04 -17.98 20.67
CA GLY A 24 -6.06 -16.97 20.93
C GLY A 24 -7.18 -17.51 21.86
N PRO A 25 -8.07 -16.64 22.36
CA PRO A 25 -9.15 -17.03 23.27
C PRO A 25 -10.13 -18.08 22.71
N VAL A 26 -10.31 -18.11 21.38
CA VAL A 26 -11.23 -19.02 20.69
C VAL A 26 -10.50 -19.98 19.74
N ARG A 27 -9.45 -19.53 19.05
CA ARG A 27 -8.66 -20.34 18.12
C ARG A 27 -7.19 -19.89 18.10
N PRO A 28 -6.26 -20.80 17.79
CA PRO A 28 -4.89 -20.41 17.51
C PRO A 28 -4.82 -19.53 16.26
N PHE A 29 -3.89 -18.58 16.25
CA PHE A 29 -3.65 -17.71 15.11
C PHE A 29 -2.14 -17.64 14.82
N ILE A 30 -1.81 -17.40 13.55
CA ILE A 30 -0.44 -17.23 13.08
C ILE A 30 -0.01 -15.80 13.39
N VAL A 31 1.13 -15.66 14.07
CA VAL A 31 1.77 -14.37 14.28
C VAL A 31 2.41 -13.95 12.96
N THR A 32 1.86 -12.89 12.37
CA THR A 32 2.38 -12.32 11.11
C THR A 32 3.40 -11.21 11.35
N ASP A 33 3.68 -10.90 12.63
CA ASP A 33 4.66 -9.89 12.98
C ASP A 33 6.07 -10.34 12.57
N PRO A 34 6.84 -9.51 11.84
CA PRO A 34 8.21 -9.84 11.52
C PRO A 34 9.06 -9.92 12.80
N SER A 35 9.99 -10.87 12.84
CA SER A 35 11.02 -10.92 13.89
C SER A 35 11.77 -9.59 14.00
N ALA A 36 12.19 -9.21 15.21
CA ALA A 36 12.89 -7.95 15.47
C ALA A 36 14.17 -7.79 14.62
N GLU A 37 14.88 -8.90 14.33
CA GLU A 37 16.01 -8.88 13.40
C GLU A 37 15.60 -8.61 11.96
N LEU A 38 14.51 -9.21 11.48
CA LEU A 38 14.00 -8.94 10.14
C LEU A 38 13.50 -7.51 10.01
N ALA A 39 12.91 -6.96 11.08
CA ALA A 39 12.50 -5.57 11.12
C ALA A 39 13.71 -4.61 11.06
N SER A 40 14.80 -4.92 11.77
CA SER A 40 16.03 -4.10 11.73
C SER A 40 16.73 -4.18 10.38
N LEU A 41 16.75 -5.35 9.73
CA LEU A 41 17.31 -5.54 8.38
C LEU A 41 16.50 -4.83 7.28
N ARG A 42 15.18 -4.69 7.45
CA ARG A 42 14.29 -4.08 6.45
C ARG A 42 14.10 -2.58 6.62
N THR A 43 14.61 -2.00 7.71
CA THR A 43 14.48 -0.58 7.99
C THR A 43 15.74 0.17 7.60
N MET A 44 15.59 1.39 7.09
CA MET A 44 16.74 2.25 6.79
C MET A 44 17.31 2.80 8.10
N VAL A 45 18.45 2.26 8.54
CA VAL A 45 19.07 2.64 9.80
C VAL A 45 20.11 3.75 9.57
N THR A 46 20.85 3.69 8.45
CA THR A 46 22.00 4.55 8.20
C THR A 46 21.62 5.85 7.50
N LEU A 47 22.28 6.96 7.84
CA LEU A 47 22.07 8.25 7.20
C LEU A 47 22.32 8.21 5.67
N LYS A 48 23.34 7.43 5.24
CA LYS A 48 23.68 7.24 3.82
C LYS A 48 22.53 6.58 3.05
N GLU A 49 21.87 5.58 3.63
CA GLU A 49 20.72 4.89 3.03
C GLU A 49 19.54 5.86 2.89
N LYS A 50 19.23 6.60 3.95
CA LYS A 50 18.18 7.63 3.94
C LYS A 50 18.46 8.70 2.87
N LEU A 51 19.72 9.13 2.75
CA LEU A 51 20.13 10.10 1.72
C LEU A 51 19.95 9.52 0.32
N LEU A 52 20.39 8.29 0.07
CA LEU A 52 20.23 7.63 -1.23
C LEU A 52 18.75 7.49 -1.61
N VAL A 53 17.91 7.06 -0.68
CA VAL A 53 16.46 6.93 -0.91
C VAL A 53 15.81 8.30 -1.14
N ALA A 54 16.22 9.33 -0.39
CA ALA A 54 15.74 10.70 -0.63
C ALA A 54 16.16 11.21 -2.02
N CYS A 55 17.42 11.00 -2.42
CA CYS A 55 17.90 11.36 -3.76
C CYS A 55 17.11 10.63 -4.86
N LEU A 56 16.84 9.33 -4.68
CA LEU A 56 16.05 8.55 -5.61
C LEU A 56 14.60 9.03 -5.69
N ALA A 57 13.99 9.38 -4.55
CA ALA A 57 12.65 9.93 -4.49
C ALA A 57 12.55 11.27 -5.22
N VAL A 58 13.51 12.17 -5.00
CA VAL A 58 13.59 13.47 -5.69
C VAL A 58 13.79 13.27 -7.19
N PHE A 59 14.73 12.41 -7.59
CA PHE A 59 14.96 12.10 -9.00
C PHE A 59 13.70 11.55 -9.70
N THR A 60 13.00 10.63 -9.03
CA THR A 60 11.74 10.06 -9.54
C THR A 60 10.65 11.13 -9.63
N ALA A 61 10.53 12.00 -8.63
CA ALA A 61 9.57 13.10 -8.64
C ALA A 61 9.83 14.09 -9.77
N VAL A 62 11.09 14.46 -10.02
CA VAL A 62 11.45 15.32 -11.15
C VAL A 62 11.00 14.69 -12.47
N ILE A 63 11.30 13.42 -12.70
CA ILE A 63 10.89 12.74 -13.95
C ILE A 63 9.37 12.64 -14.06
N ARG A 64 8.68 12.25 -12.99
CA ARG A 64 7.22 11.99 -13.02
C ARG A 64 6.38 13.25 -13.07
N LEU A 65 6.88 14.36 -12.53
CA LEU A 65 6.17 15.65 -12.51
C LEU A 65 6.59 16.57 -13.66
N HIS A 66 7.66 16.24 -14.38
CA HIS A 66 8.10 17.02 -15.53
C HIS A 66 7.06 16.95 -16.67
N GLY A 67 6.54 18.11 -17.04
CA GLY A 67 5.57 18.22 -18.15
C GLY A 67 4.15 17.79 -17.79
N LEU A 68 3.78 17.75 -16.51
CA LEU A 68 2.44 17.31 -16.07
C LEU A 68 1.28 18.12 -16.70
N ALA A 69 1.53 19.38 -17.07
CA ALA A 69 0.53 20.24 -17.72
C ALA A 69 0.41 20.03 -19.24
N TRP A 70 1.14 19.06 -19.82
CA TRP A 70 1.12 18.80 -21.25
C TRP A 70 0.73 17.35 -21.54
N PRO A 71 -0.24 17.08 -22.44
CA PRO A 71 -1.03 18.05 -23.20
C PRO A 71 -2.07 18.78 -22.33
N ASP A 72 -2.42 20.01 -22.70
CA ASP A 72 -3.49 20.79 -22.05
C ASP A 72 -4.88 20.35 -22.55
N SER A 73 -5.19 19.08 -22.31
CA SER A 73 -6.44 18.43 -22.72
C SER A 73 -6.69 17.21 -21.85
N VAL A 74 -7.97 16.91 -21.57
CA VAL A 74 -8.35 15.69 -20.84
C VAL A 74 -7.99 14.45 -21.66
N VAL A 75 -7.13 13.59 -21.11
CA VAL A 75 -6.66 12.37 -21.79
C VAL A 75 -6.92 11.10 -21.00
N PHE A 76 -7.14 9.99 -21.72
CA PHE A 76 -7.25 8.65 -21.16
C PHE A 76 -8.29 8.58 -20.01
N ASP A 77 -7.89 8.08 -18.84
CA ASP A 77 -8.77 7.89 -17.69
C ASP A 77 -9.09 9.18 -16.91
N GLU A 78 -8.47 10.31 -17.25
CA GLU A 78 -8.80 11.60 -16.63
C GLU A 78 -10.28 11.97 -16.80
N VAL A 79 -10.89 11.60 -17.93
CA VAL A 79 -12.33 11.83 -18.18
C VAL A 79 -13.20 11.12 -17.14
N HIS A 80 -12.80 9.93 -16.70
CA HIS A 80 -13.52 9.16 -15.69
C HIS A 80 -13.25 9.71 -14.29
N PHE A 81 -11.97 9.88 -13.92
CA PHE A 81 -11.60 10.32 -12.58
C PHE A 81 -11.97 11.77 -12.29
N GLY A 82 -11.92 12.66 -13.27
CA GLY A 82 -12.40 14.04 -13.13
C GLY A 82 -13.90 14.08 -12.84
N GLY A 83 -14.71 13.35 -13.60
CA GLY A 83 -16.14 13.21 -13.35
C GLY A 83 -16.45 12.65 -11.96
N PHE A 84 -15.75 11.60 -11.52
CA PHE A 84 -15.92 11.05 -10.18
C PHE A 84 -15.50 12.02 -9.07
N ALA A 85 -14.38 12.72 -9.24
CA ALA A 85 -13.92 13.72 -8.29
C ALA A 85 -14.96 14.83 -8.11
N SER A 86 -15.54 15.32 -9.21
CA SER A 86 -16.61 16.32 -9.20
C SER A 86 -17.84 15.85 -8.45
N GLN A 87 -18.24 14.59 -8.60
CA GLN A 87 -19.40 14.04 -7.89
C GLN A 87 -19.15 13.90 -6.38
N TYR A 88 -17.93 13.52 -5.98
CA TYR A 88 -17.55 13.52 -4.56
C TYR A 88 -17.52 14.93 -3.97
N ILE A 89 -16.95 15.92 -4.68
CA ILE A 89 -16.87 17.30 -4.20
C ILE A 89 -18.26 17.93 -4.08
N ARG A 90 -19.15 17.68 -5.05
CA ARG A 90 -20.53 18.18 -5.05
C ARG A 90 -21.47 17.39 -4.12
N GLY A 91 -21.03 16.25 -3.61
CA GLY A 91 -21.86 15.37 -2.77
C GLY A 91 -23.04 14.73 -3.53
N THR A 92 -22.91 14.51 -4.84
CA THR A 92 -23.95 13.90 -5.67
C THR A 92 -23.76 12.38 -5.74
N TYR A 93 -24.85 11.63 -5.64
CA TYR A 93 -24.81 10.18 -5.72
C TYR A 93 -24.44 9.69 -7.12
N PHE A 94 -23.59 8.66 -7.19
CA PHE A 94 -23.28 7.93 -8.41
C PHE A 94 -22.96 6.48 -8.14
N MET A 95 -22.98 5.69 -9.21
CA MET A 95 -22.63 4.27 -9.17
C MET A 95 -21.27 4.07 -9.85
N ASP A 96 -20.43 3.25 -9.22
CA ASP A 96 -19.12 2.84 -9.72
C ASP A 96 -18.92 1.36 -9.42
N VAL A 97 -18.17 0.69 -10.31
CA VAL A 97 -17.87 -0.74 -10.22
C VAL A 97 -16.69 -1.02 -9.27
N HIS A 98 -15.86 -0.01 -9.01
CA HIS A 98 -14.65 -0.15 -8.21
C HIS A 98 -14.86 0.30 -6.76
N PRO A 99 -14.00 -0.16 -5.83
CA PRO A 99 -13.95 0.38 -4.49
C PRO A 99 -13.65 1.91 -4.48
N PRO A 100 -14.27 2.68 -3.56
CA PRO A 100 -14.29 4.14 -3.64
C PRO A 100 -12.99 4.82 -3.18
N LEU A 101 -12.12 4.12 -2.44
CA LEU A 101 -11.00 4.73 -1.72
C LEU A 101 -10.09 5.57 -2.62
N ALA A 102 -9.69 5.04 -3.77
CA ALA A 102 -8.80 5.75 -4.69
C ALA A 102 -9.44 7.05 -5.22
N LYS A 103 -10.73 7.01 -5.56
CA LYS A 103 -11.44 8.16 -6.12
C LYS A 103 -11.74 9.22 -5.07
N MET A 104 -12.02 8.81 -3.84
CA MET A 104 -12.12 9.72 -2.70
C MET A 104 -10.79 10.42 -2.41
N LEU A 105 -9.66 9.71 -2.49
CA LEU A 105 -8.33 10.31 -2.35
C LEU A 105 -8.07 11.35 -3.45
N TYR A 106 -8.40 11.01 -4.70
CA TYR A 106 -8.32 11.96 -5.82
C TYR A 106 -9.18 13.20 -5.60
N ALA A 107 -10.44 13.03 -5.20
CA ALA A 107 -11.34 14.14 -4.89
C ALA A 107 -10.81 15.00 -3.73
N GLY A 108 -10.24 14.38 -2.70
CA GLY A 108 -9.61 15.08 -1.57
C GLY A 108 -8.41 15.92 -2.00
N VAL A 109 -7.49 15.36 -2.80
CA VAL A 109 -6.34 16.11 -3.34
C VAL A 109 -6.80 17.23 -4.27
N ALA A 110 -7.78 16.97 -5.14
CA ALA A 110 -8.33 17.97 -6.04
C ALA A 110 -8.97 19.14 -5.26
N SER A 111 -9.76 18.83 -4.23
CA SER A 111 -10.37 19.82 -3.35
C SER A 111 -9.33 20.66 -2.61
N LEU A 112 -8.25 20.05 -2.09
CA LEU A 112 -7.12 20.77 -1.49
C LEU A 112 -6.36 21.64 -2.52
N GLY A 113 -6.35 21.23 -3.78
CA GLY A 113 -5.82 22.00 -4.91
C GLY A 113 -6.73 23.14 -5.38
N GLY A 114 -7.91 23.33 -4.77
CA GLY A 114 -8.85 24.39 -5.11
C GLY A 114 -9.86 24.05 -6.22
N PHE A 115 -9.92 22.78 -6.64
CA PHE A 115 -10.91 22.33 -7.62
C PHE A 115 -12.33 22.32 -7.01
N GLN A 116 -13.30 22.90 -7.70
CA GLN A 116 -14.67 23.08 -7.18
C GLN A 116 -15.65 22.03 -7.74
N GLY A 117 -15.16 21.06 -8.49
CA GLY A 117 -15.97 20.04 -9.15
C GLY A 117 -16.47 20.46 -10.53
N ASP A 118 -16.03 21.59 -11.06
CA ASP A 118 -16.26 22.07 -12.42
C ASP A 118 -15.40 21.32 -13.44
N PHE A 119 -15.75 20.05 -13.67
CA PHE A 119 -15.22 19.19 -14.74
C PHE A 119 -16.22 19.11 -15.89
#